data_AF-A0A7X8YHU7-F1
#
_entry.id   AF-A0A7X8YHU7-F1
#
_cell.length_a   1.000
_cell.length_b   1.000
_cell.length_c   1.000
_cell.angle_alpha   90.00
_cell.angle_beta   90.00
_cell.angle_gamma   90.00
#
_symmetry.space_group_name_H-M   'P 1'
#
loop_
_entity.id
_entity.type
_entity.pdbx_description
1 polymer ?
#
loop_
_entity_poly.entity_id
_entity_poly.type
_entity_poly.pdbx_seq_one_letter_code
_entity_poly.pdbx_strand_id
1 'polypeptide(L)'
;MINRIPSISESFNAKTSPTEELCNSFITNDFYEKLACPNHCIMIGPRGSGKTTLMRMLDVESLELWNSETAQEYRSRIKFSGVFIPTDRYWKTQYQKIENRLKAEDCSSSDTLKLNTAITLLEKLFSFHVIENFLSVVSYRCSRTIKKKVGFKSVQLEKSSEIELVTHISEILKVTPKMSTLKSLLTTVILEKKNISTTVNNLMSGRLNEIPEFLEFDLIDNLESLVATVNNYFDEKSGKWAFLFDELELAPNQVIKPLVNEMRGGHKDIIFKLALSPYHKGVSITDDTDSAMKGEDIELINLTGLSDTDGSKFAHQLCTSLFIRKGLYSNVESYFEEPKEIDINNDFNELILKDSSFESYLSERNFKSEVYTNENSQLRKIKFVTHIRNFQMDKNGNKKARRRPADYYGGFKNICKAVEYNPRMLIGLMNNFIPLAKDGSINLKQQLSCLNEYFLNYRSLLGTIAVESGDNKFNNIYDLISEIAKFFRDEIHGSQFKPQPKGSITVKTSINDELNEIIGYALNAGALISIDNSTDSLNNLNLNKRCRLSYIFSHHYDLLLTKQSDIDIVDLINQTELNSIKIKMVDLLNFPSHEQYSLDLK
;
A
#
# COMPACT_ATOMS: atom_id res chain seq x y z
N MET A 1 2.08 28.69 23.49
CA MET A 1 2.61 28.06 22.27
C MET A 1 2.51 26.56 22.47
N ILE A 2 1.49 25.94 21.90
CA ILE A 2 1.24 24.50 22.02
C ILE A 2 2.08 23.83 20.94
N ASN A 3 3.16 23.16 21.35
CA ASN A 3 3.94 22.27 20.50
C ASN A 3 3.01 21.19 19.95
N ARG A 4 2.51 21.38 18.73
CA ARG A 4 1.88 20.29 17.96
C ARG A 4 3.01 19.34 17.55
N ILE A 5 3.01 18.16 18.14
CA ILE A 5 3.75 17.00 17.65
C ILE A 5 3.29 16.77 16.19
N PRO A 6 4.20 16.69 15.21
CA PRO A 6 3.80 16.40 13.84
C PRO A 6 3.17 15.02 13.79
N SER A 7 1.85 14.97 13.55
CA SER A 7 1.15 13.71 13.28
C SER A 7 1.55 13.19 11.90
N ILE A 8 1.41 11.87 11.68
CA ILE A 8 1.51 11.20 10.36
C ILE A 8 0.71 11.92 9.24
N SER A 9 -0.19 12.86 9.58
CA SER A 9 -0.87 13.75 8.65
C SER A 9 0.01 14.80 7.96
N GLU A 10 1.22 15.11 8.42
CA GLU A 10 2.17 15.96 7.68
C GLU A 10 2.93 15.19 6.57
N SER A 11 2.71 13.87 6.44
CA SER A 11 3.19 13.11 5.29
C SER A 11 2.40 13.48 4.02
N PHE A 12 3.09 13.81 2.93
CA PHE A 12 2.52 14.09 1.60
C PHE A 12 1.40 13.09 1.24
N ASN A 13 0.18 13.60 1.01
CA ASN A 13 -0.97 12.79 0.60
C ASN A 13 -1.21 12.93 -0.91
N ALA A 14 -0.61 12.02 -1.68
CA ALA A 14 -0.72 12.00 -3.13
C ALA A 14 -2.17 11.95 -3.65
N LYS A 15 -3.18 11.57 -2.85
CA LYS A 15 -4.59 11.61 -3.27
C LYS A 15 -5.13 13.04 -3.37
N THR A 16 -4.69 13.94 -2.49
CA THR A 16 -5.24 15.30 -2.35
C THR A 16 -4.27 16.40 -2.78
N SER A 17 -2.99 16.07 -3.00
CA SER A 17 -2.00 17.05 -3.45
C SER A 17 -2.33 17.59 -4.85
N PRO A 18 -2.15 18.89 -5.10
CA PRO A 18 -2.26 19.45 -6.45
C PRO A 18 -1.32 18.75 -7.44
N THR A 19 -1.75 18.61 -8.70
CA THR A 19 -0.98 17.94 -9.75
C THR A 19 0.42 18.57 -9.93
N GLU A 20 0.53 19.89 -9.82
CA GLU A 20 1.82 20.61 -9.89
C GLU A 20 2.79 20.21 -8.77
N GLU A 21 2.32 20.13 -7.53
CA GLU A 21 3.15 19.76 -6.38
C GLU A 21 3.63 18.31 -6.50
N LEU A 22 2.75 17.42 -6.92
CA LEU A 22 3.06 16.03 -7.25
C LEU A 22 4.20 15.98 -8.29
N CYS A 23 4.03 16.63 -9.43
CA CYS A 23 5.01 16.67 -10.51
C CYS A 23 6.37 17.20 -10.07
N ASN A 24 6.40 18.26 -9.26
CA ASN A 24 7.65 18.87 -8.78
C ASN A 24 8.42 17.94 -7.83
N SER A 25 7.70 17.09 -7.09
CA SER A 25 8.24 16.17 -6.07
C SER A 25 8.55 14.77 -6.57
N PHE A 26 8.15 14.45 -7.79
CA PHE A 26 8.21 13.10 -8.29
C PHE A 26 9.64 12.65 -8.58
N ILE A 27 9.96 11.43 -8.18
CA ILE A 27 11.23 10.76 -8.42
C ILE A 27 10.95 9.47 -9.15
N THR A 28 11.58 9.30 -10.30
CA THR A 28 11.42 8.12 -11.14
C THR A 28 12.11 6.91 -10.51
N ASN A 29 11.56 5.73 -10.76
CA ASN A 29 12.11 4.45 -10.36
C ASN A 29 11.72 3.37 -11.37
N ASP A 30 12.28 2.18 -11.20
CA ASP A 30 12.05 1.06 -12.11
C ASP A 30 10.58 0.61 -12.15
N PHE A 31 9.81 0.86 -11.10
CA PHE A 31 8.37 0.59 -11.09
C PHE A 31 7.60 1.52 -12.02
N TYR A 32 7.94 2.81 -12.03
CA TYR A 32 7.37 3.76 -12.98
C TYR A 32 7.74 3.42 -14.43
N GLU A 33 8.97 2.95 -14.65
CA GLU A 33 9.46 2.52 -15.96
C GLU A 33 8.62 1.37 -16.54
N LYS A 34 8.27 0.39 -15.70
CA LYS A 34 7.34 -0.70 -16.05
C LYS A 34 5.93 -0.20 -16.28
N LEU A 35 5.42 0.65 -15.36
CA LEU A 35 4.06 1.16 -15.43
C LEU A 35 3.82 2.03 -16.68
N ALA A 36 4.85 2.73 -17.18
CA ALA A 36 4.79 3.56 -18.38
C ALA A 36 4.64 2.76 -19.69
N CYS A 37 4.85 1.44 -19.68
CA CYS A 37 4.64 0.58 -20.85
C CYS A 37 3.16 0.56 -21.28
N PRO A 38 2.84 0.45 -22.59
CA PRO A 38 1.47 0.42 -23.11
C PRO A 38 0.79 -0.96 -22.98
N ASN A 39 0.99 -1.63 -21.84
CA ASN A 39 0.46 -2.96 -21.53
C ASN A 39 -0.47 -2.91 -20.29
N HIS A 40 -1.36 -3.89 -20.18
CA HIS A 40 -2.13 -4.10 -18.96
C HIS A 40 -1.19 -4.38 -17.79
N CYS A 41 -1.51 -3.80 -16.63
CA CYS A 41 -0.65 -3.91 -15.47
C CYS A 41 -1.47 -4.03 -14.19
N ILE A 42 -1.00 -4.87 -13.26
CA ILE A 42 -1.49 -4.89 -11.89
C ILE A 42 -0.32 -4.58 -10.95
N MET A 43 -0.45 -3.48 -10.21
CA MET A 43 0.51 -3.01 -9.24
C MET A 43 0.07 -3.36 -7.82
N ILE A 44 0.91 -4.09 -7.10
CA ILE A 44 0.60 -4.62 -5.77
C ILE A 44 1.57 -4.00 -4.76
N GLY A 45 1.05 -3.47 -3.66
CA GLY A 45 1.90 -2.96 -2.59
C GLY A 45 1.12 -2.46 -1.38
N PRO A 46 1.73 -2.44 -0.18
CA PRO A 46 1.09 -2.02 1.05
C PRO A 46 0.75 -0.53 1.03
N ARG A 47 0.05 -0.08 2.06
CA ARG A 47 -0.25 1.34 2.24
C ARG A 47 1.04 2.17 2.27
N GLY A 48 1.05 3.28 1.54
CA GLY A 48 2.18 4.22 1.51
C GLY A 48 3.31 3.86 0.54
N SER A 49 3.25 2.73 -0.16
CA SER A 49 4.29 2.30 -1.11
C SER A 49 4.44 3.16 -2.38
N GLY A 50 3.58 4.16 -2.58
CA GLY A 50 3.65 5.08 -3.72
C GLY A 50 2.72 4.76 -4.90
N LYS A 51 1.81 3.79 -4.78
CA LYS A 51 0.85 3.40 -5.84
C LYS A 51 0.13 4.59 -6.50
N THR A 52 -0.56 5.39 -5.69
CA THR A 52 -1.28 6.59 -6.13
C THR A 52 -0.38 7.58 -6.87
N THR A 53 0.83 7.84 -6.33
CA THR A 53 1.81 8.74 -6.96
C THR A 53 2.20 8.24 -8.35
N LEU A 54 2.52 6.95 -8.47
CA LEU A 54 2.92 6.33 -9.74
C LEU A 54 1.79 6.39 -10.77
N MET A 55 0.55 6.05 -10.38
CA MET A 55 -0.63 6.14 -11.25
C MET A 55 -0.89 7.58 -11.69
N ARG A 56 -0.95 8.53 -10.75
CA ARG A 56 -1.23 9.94 -11.10
C ARG A 56 -0.18 10.53 -12.04
N MET A 57 1.08 10.11 -11.97
CA MET A 57 2.13 10.56 -12.89
C MET A 57 2.00 10.03 -14.32
N LEU A 58 1.06 9.11 -14.60
CA LEU A 58 0.71 8.70 -15.96
C LEU A 58 -0.50 9.44 -16.52
N ASP A 59 -1.19 10.23 -15.70
CA ASP A 59 -2.31 11.06 -16.14
C ASP A 59 -1.84 12.12 -17.15
N VAL A 60 -2.71 12.45 -18.12
CA VAL A 60 -2.40 13.41 -19.18
C VAL A 60 -2.02 14.77 -18.61
N GLU A 61 -2.72 15.25 -17.57
CA GLU A 61 -2.42 16.55 -16.97
C GLU A 61 -1.05 16.54 -16.26
N SER A 62 -0.73 15.47 -15.52
CA SER A 62 0.57 15.33 -14.87
C SER A 62 1.71 15.35 -15.90
N LEU A 63 1.58 14.60 -17.00
CA LEU A 63 2.59 14.56 -18.05
C LEU A 63 2.71 15.91 -18.78
N GLU A 64 1.63 16.69 -18.89
CA GLU A 64 1.70 18.06 -19.43
C GLU A 64 2.49 19.00 -18.49
N LEU A 65 2.31 18.88 -17.18
CA LEU A 65 2.91 19.77 -16.17
C LEU A 65 4.33 19.37 -15.74
N TRP A 66 4.72 18.10 -15.89
CA TRP A 66 5.95 17.56 -15.33
C TRP A 66 7.23 18.10 -15.98
N ASN A 67 8.05 18.84 -15.23
CA ASN A 67 9.20 19.55 -15.81
C ASN A 67 10.57 19.05 -15.30
N SER A 68 10.72 17.74 -15.05
CA SER A 68 12.02 17.16 -14.71
C SER A 68 12.88 16.91 -15.96
N GLU A 69 14.18 16.67 -15.76
CA GLU A 69 15.13 16.29 -16.81
C GLU A 69 14.69 15.03 -17.57
N THR A 70 14.05 14.08 -16.88
CA THR A 70 13.55 12.82 -17.46
C THR A 70 12.16 12.93 -18.09
N ALA A 71 11.44 14.04 -17.88
CA ALA A 71 10.04 14.13 -18.28
C ALA A 71 9.84 13.99 -19.80
N GLN A 72 10.76 14.55 -20.59
CA GLN A 72 10.68 14.48 -22.05
C GLN A 72 10.85 13.04 -22.59
N GLU A 73 11.73 12.26 -21.95
CA GLU A 73 11.92 10.84 -22.27
C GLU A 73 10.62 10.07 -22.05
N TYR A 74 10.00 10.21 -20.89
CA TYR A 74 8.74 9.53 -20.58
C TYR A 74 7.58 9.96 -21.46
N ARG A 75 7.45 11.25 -21.78
CA ARG A 75 6.44 11.71 -22.76
C ARG A 75 6.63 11.07 -24.13
N SER A 76 7.87 10.87 -24.55
CA SER A 76 8.15 10.22 -25.83
C SER A 76 7.78 8.73 -25.81
N ARG A 77 7.92 8.07 -24.65
CA ARG A 77 7.67 6.64 -24.47
C ARG A 77 6.21 6.29 -24.20
N ILE A 78 5.49 7.10 -23.43
CA ILE A 78 4.08 6.88 -23.08
C ILE A 78 3.21 7.18 -24.30
N LYS A 79 2.73 6.12 -24.95
CA LYS A 79 1.93 6.21 -26.19
C LYS A 79 0.41 6.25 -25.96
N PHE A 80 -0.05 6.21 -24.72
CA PHE A 80 -1.47 6.27 -24.36
C PHE A 80 -1.85 7.60 -23.67
N SER A 81 -3.15 7.87 -23.59
CA SER A 81 -3.74 8.91 -22.75
C SER A 81 -4.16 8.30 -21.41
N GLY A 82 -3.50 8.67 -20.32
CA GLY A 82 -3.84 8.19 -18.98
C GLY A 82 -5.07 8.89 -18.41
N VAL A 83 -5.95 8.11 -17.77
CA VAL A 83 -7.14 8.57 -17.05
C VAL A 83 -7.06 8.05 -15.63
N PHE A 84 -6.79 8.93 -14.68
CA PHE A 84 -6.75 8.56 -13.26
C PHE A 84 -8.15 8.34 -12.67
N ILE A 85 -8.37 7.20 -11.99
CA ILE A 85 -9.67 6.80 -11.43
C ILE A 85 -9.50 6.48 -9.94
N PRO A 86 -9.81 7.43 -9.05
CA PRO A 86 -9.73 7.20 -7.60
C PRO A 86 -10.98 6.49 -7.07
N THR A 87 -10.85 5.32 -6.47
CA THR A 87 -12.00 4.67 -5.82
C THR A 87 -12.46 5.44 -4.57
N ASP A 88 -13.78 5.54 -4.38
CA ASP A 88 -14.41 6.28 -3.27
C ASP A 88 -14.75 5.35 -2.07
N ARG A 89 -14.35 5.79 -0.87
CA ARG A 89 -14.68 5.11 0.39
C ARG A 89 -16.16 5.19 0.73
N TYR A 90 -16.83 6.30 0.41
CA TYR A 90 -18.25 6.46 0.71
C TYR A 90 -19.09 5.41 -0.03
N TRP A 91 -18.80 5.24 -1.32
CA TRP A 91 -19.41 4.19 -2.14
C TRP A 91 -19.17 2.78 -1.57
N LYS A 92 -17.93 2.46 -1.15
CA LYS A 92 -17.63 1.18 -0.47
C LYS A 92 -18.51 0.96 0.75
N THR A 93 -18.63 1.96 1.62
CA THR A 93 -19.45 1.86 2.83
C THR A 93 -20.93 1.63 2.52
N GLN A 94 -21.46 2.24 1.46
CA GLN A 94 -22.83 1.96 1.01
C GLN A 94 -22.97 0.51 0.53
N TYR A 95 -22.03 0.07 -0.30
CA TYR A 95 -22.02 -1.28 -0.87
C TYR A 95 -21.96 -2.37 0.22
N GLN A 96 -21.00 -2.26 1.15
CA GLN A 96 -20.85 -3.21 2.26
C GLN A 96 -22.09 -3.30 3.15
N LYS A 97 -22.75 -2.16 3.45
CA LYS A 97 -23.99 -2.14 4.22
C LYS A 97 -25.12 -2.91 3.53
N ILE A 98 -25.19 -2.85 2.21
CA ILE A 98 -26.21 -3.58 1.43
C ILE A 98 -25.87 -5.08 1.41
N GLU A 99 -24.61 -5.42 1.14
CA GLU A 99 -24.14 -6.80 1.10
C GLU A 99 -24.34 -7.52 2.44
N ASN A 100 -24.06 -6.85 3.56
CA ASN A 100 -24.29 -7.40 4.89
C ASN A 100 -25.77 -7.66 5.17
N ARG A 101 -26.67 -6.76 4.73
CA ARG A 101 -28.13 -6.96 4.86
C ARG A 101 -28.64 -8.13 4.01
N LEU A 102 -28.07 -8.34 2.82
CA LEU A 102 -28.41 -9.47 1.96
C LEU A 102 -28.04 -10.82 2.58
N LYS A 103 -26.98 -10.86 3.41
CA LYS A 103 -26.53 -12.07 4.11
C LYS A 103 -27.27 -12.36 5.41
N ALA A 104 -28.15 -11.46 5.86
CA ALA A 104 -28.92 -11.67 7.09
C ALA A 104 -30.02 -12.72 6.89
N GLU A 105 -30.19 -13.62 7.87
CA GLU A 105 -31.11 -14.77 7.79
C GLU A 105 -32.60 -14.37 7.64
N ASP A 106 -32.97 -13.14 8.02
CA ASP A 106 -34.36 -12.64 8.03
C ASP A 106 -34.73 -11.74 6.81
N CYS A 107 -34.02 -11.84 5.69
CA CYS A 107 -34.30 -10.98 4.53
C CYS A 107 -35.55 -11.41 3.75
N SER A 108 -36.59 -10.56 3.70
CA SER A 108 -37.81 -10.83 2.92
C SER A 108 -37.54 -10.74 1.41
N SER A 109 -38.34 -11.42 0.58
CA SER A 109 -38.18 -11.40 -0.88
C SER A 109 -38.30 -9.99 -1.50
N SER A 110 -39.16 -9.15 -0.94
CA SER A 110 -39.30 -7.74 -1.34
C SER A 110 -38.05 -6.92 -0.98
N ASP A 111 -37.45 -7.18 0.18
CA ASP A 111 -36.22 -6.52 0.59
C ASP A 111 -35.03 -6.98 -0.25
N THR A 112 -34.94 -8.27 -0.59
CA THR A 112 -33.91 -8.80 -1.49
C THR A 112 -33.93 -8.09 -2.85
N LEU A 113 -35.11 -7.88 -3.44
CA LEU A 113 -35.23 -7.18 -4.73
C LEU A 113 -34.77 -5.72 -4.64
N LYS A 114 -35.13 -5.01 -3.55
CA LYS A 114 -34.67 -3.63 -3.29
C LYS A 114 -33.16 -3.56 -3.08
N LEU A 115 -32.58 -4.50 -2.34
CA LEU A 115 -31.15 -4.55 -2.06
C LEU A 115 -30.35 -4.88 -3.34
N ASN A 116 -30.80 -5.83 -4.16
CA ASN A 116 -30.20 -6.13 -5.45
C ASN A 116 -30.26 -4.92 -6.39
N THR A 117 -31.40 -4.25 -6.45
CA THR A 117 -31.54 -2.98 -7.19
C THR A 117 -30.53 -1.94 -6.71
N ALA A 118 -30.37 -1.79 -5.40
CA ALA A 118 -29.40 -0.85 -4.83
C ALA A 118 -27.95 -1.21 -5.21
N ILE A 119 -27.60 -2.51 -5.27
CA ILE A 119 -26.29 -2.96 -5.77
C ILE A 119 -26.10 -2.53 -7.23
N THR A 120 -27.03 -2.83 -8.12
CA THR A 120 -26.88 -2.48 -9.54
C THR A 120 -26.81 -0.96 -9.75
N LEU A 121 -27.55 -0.18 -8.95
CA LEU A 121 -27.41 1.28 -8.93
C LEU A 121 -26.02 1.73 -8.45
N LEU A 122 -25.44 1.06 -7.45
CA LEU A 122 -24.08 1.35 -7.00
C LEU A 122 -23.03 0.98 -8.05
N GLU A 123 -23.21 -0.11 -8.78
CA GLU A 123 -22.34 -0.48 -9.92
C GLU A 123 -22.43 0.60 -11.02
N LYS A 124 -23.65 1.01 -11.38
CA LYS A 124 -23.86 2.13 -12.31
C LYS A 124 -23.22 3.43 -11.81
N LEU A 125 -23.29 3.72 -10.51
CA LEU A 125 -22.64 4.89 -9.90
C LEU A 125 -21.12 4.83 -10.08
N PHE A 126 -20.52 3.65 -9.91
CA PHE A 126 -19.10 3.45 -10.19
C PHE A 126 -18.78 3.65 -11.67
N SER A 127 -19.60 3.10 -12.57
CA SER A 127 -19.40 3.28 -14.01
C SER A 127 -19.44 4.76 -14.43
N PHE A 128 -20.42 5.51 -13.93
CA PHE A 128 -20.50 6.96 -14.16
C PHE A 128 -19.33 7.73 -13.53
N HIS A 129 -18.73 7.23 -12.45
CA HIS A 129 -17.50 7.81 -11.91
C HIS A 129 -16.30 7.61 -12.85
N VAL A 130 -16.15 6.43 -13.45
CA VAL A 130 -15.10 6.19 -14.45
C VAL A 130 -15.29 7.12 -15.65
N ILE A 131 -16.53 7.24 -16.13
CA ILE A 131 -16.89 8.08 -17.28
C ILE A 131 -16.67 9.57 -16.99
N GLU A 132 -16.98 10.04 -15.78
CA GLU A 132 -16.67 11.40 -15.34
C GLU A 132 -15.17 11.71 -15.49
N ASN A 133 -14.30 10.83 -14.99
CA ASN A 133 -12.85 11.02 -15.09
C ASN A 133 -12.38 10.98 -16.55
N PHE A 134 -12.90 10.05 -17.35
CA PHE A 134 -12.63 9.98 -18.79
C PHE A 134 -13.02 11.28 -19.50
N LEU A 135 -14.24 11.77 -19.31
CA LEU A 135 -14.73 13.01 -19.92
C LEU A 135 -13.96 14.24 -19.45
N SER A 136 -13.49 14.24 -18.20
CA SER A 136 -12.59 15.29 -17.70
C SER A 136 -11.29 15.34 -18.52
N VAL A 137 -10.67 14.19 -18.77
CA VAL A 137 -9.46 14.10 -19.61
C VAL A 137 -9.75 14.46 -21.07
N VAL A 138 -10.86 14.00 -21.65
CA VAL A 138 -11.30 14.39 -23.01
C VAL A 138 -11.44 15.91 -23.11
N SER A 139 -12.14 16.53 -22.17
CA SER A 139 -12.31 17.99 -22.06
C SER A 139 -10.97 18.70 -21.90
N TYR A 140 -10.07 18.19 -21.07
CA TYR A 140 -8.73 18.72 -20.91
C TYR A 140 -7.94 18.69 -22.22
N ARG A 141 -7.88 17.54 -22.90
CA ARG A 141 -7.12 17.32 -24.15
C ARG A 141 -7.53 18.27 -25.26
N CYS A 142 -8.83 18.55 -25.41
CA CYS A 142 -9.36 19.46 -26.43
C CYS A 142 -9.63 20.90 -25.94
N SER A 143 -9.31 21.20 -24.67
CA SER A 143 -9.53 22.54 -24.11
C SER A 143 -8.79 23.61 -24.89
N ARG A 144 -9.54 24.62 -25.34
CA ARG A 144 -9.03 25.81 -26.04
C ARG A 144 -8.63 26.94 -25.07
N THR A 145 -9.01 26.85 -23.81
CA THR A 145 -8.78 27.90 -22.79
C THR A 145 -7.61 27.60 -21.87
N ILE A 146 -7.27 26.32 -21.68
CA ILE A 146 -6.15 25.91 -20.85
C ILE A 146 -4.87 26.03 -21.67
N LYS A 147 -3.90 26.81 -21.17
CA LYS A 147 -2.59 26.95 -21.80
C LYS A 147 -1.73 25.72 -21.49
N LYS A 148 -1.46 24.92 -22.51
CA LYS A 148 -0.59 23.74 -22.45
C LYS A 148 0.78 24.12 -22.98
N LYS A 149 1.81 24.00 -22.14
CA LYS A 149 3.19 24.39 -22.46
C LYS A 149 3.86 23.41 -23.42
N VAL A 150 3.65 22.12 -23.20
CA VAL A 150 4.28 21.03 -23.95
C VAL A 150 3.31 20.47 -25.00
N GLY A 151 2.00 20.53 -24.74
CA GLY A 151 0.98 20.04 -25.66
C GLY A 151 0.91 18.51 -25.71
N PHE A 152 1.29 17.82 -24.63
CA PHE A 152 1.24 16.37 -24.55
C PHE A 152 -0.19 15.87 -24.81
N LYS A 153 -0.35 15.01 -25.83
CA LYS A 153 -1.64 14.43 -26.27
C LYS A 153 -2.77 15.45 -26.46
N SER A 154 -2.43 16.70 -26.75
CA SER A 154 -3.41 17.76 -27.01
C SER A 154 -4.04 17.60 -28.38
N VAL A 155 -5.34 17.91 -28.47
CA VAL A 155 -6.12 17.81 -29.71
C VAL A 155 -6.80 19.14 -29.98
N GLN A 156 -6.87 19.55 -31.24
CA GLN A 156 -7.68 20.70 -31.65
C GLN A 156 -9.02 20.17 -32.13
N LEU A 157 -10.08 20.45 -31.38
CA LEU A 157 -11.45 20.06 -31.75
C LEU A 157 -12.22 21.31 -32.17
N GLU A 158 -12.90 21.27 -33.31
CA GLU A 158 -13.79 22.36 -33.75
C GLU A 158 -15.12 22.36 -32.96
N LYS A 159 -15.83 23.49 -32.95
CA LYS A 159 -17.09 23.61 -32.19
C LYS A 159 -18.21 22.72 -32.74
N SER A 160 -18.31 22.60 -34.06
CA SER A 160 -19.24 21.70 -34.74
C SER A 160 -18.98 20.25 -34.35
N SER A 161 -17.72 19.80 -34.44
CA SER A 161 -17.30 18.45 -34.04
C SER A 161 -17.53 18.19 -32.55
N GLU A 162 -17.32 19.20 -31.69
CA GLU A 162 -17.63 19.08 -30.25
C GLU A 162 -19.13 18.83 -30.00
N ILE A 163 -20.01 19.54 -30.72
CA ILE A 163 -21.46 19.35 -30.63
C ILE A 163 -21.85 17.92 -31.01
N GLU A 164 -21.33 17.43 -32.14
CA GLU A 164 -21.63 16.07 -32.61
C GLU A 164 -21.05 14.99 -31.68
N LEU A 165 -19.81 15.17 -31.21
CA LEU A 165 -19.20 14.28 -30.21
C LEU A 165 -20.06 14.19 -28.95
N VAL A 166 -20.51 15.33 -28.43
CA VAL A 166 -21.37 15.37 -27.24
C VAL A 166 -22.70 14.68 -27.50
N THR A 167 -23.30 14.84 -28.68
CA THR A 167 -24.55 14.14 -29.05
C THR A 167 -24.36 12.62 -29.02
N HIS A 168 -23.35 12.09 -29.71
CA HIS A 168 -23.09 10.64 -29.73
C HIS A 168 -22.76 10.07 -28.35
N ILE A 169 -21.93 10.77 -27.56
CA ILE A 169 -21.66 10.34 -26.17
C ILE A 169 -22.95 10.38 -25.34
N SER A 170 -23.79 11.40 -25.50
CA SER A 170 -25.05 11.51 -24.77
C SER A 170 -26.01 10.36 -25.09
N GLU A 171 -26.03 9.88 -26.33
CA GLU A 171 -26.81 8.72 -26.76
C GLU A 171 -26.29 7.42 -26.12
N ILE A 172 -24.98 7.18 -26.14
CA ILE A 172 -24.35 6.02 -25.48
C ILE A 172 -24.70 6.00 -23.99
N LEU A 173 -24.53 7.14 -23.31
CA LEU A 173 -24.77 7.28 -21.88
C LEU A 173 -26.26 7.38 -21.51
N LYS A 174 -27.14 7.58 -22.50
CA LYS A 174 -28.57 7.86 -22.34
C LYS A 174 -28.83 9.03 -21.38
N VAL A 175 -28.07 10.12 -21.54
CA VAL A 175 -28.20 11.36 -20.77
C VAL A 175 -28.54 12.53 -21.66
N THR A 176 -29.12 13.60 -21.10
CA THR A 176 -29.51 14.80 -21.86
C THR A 176 -28.82 16.04 -21.31
N PRO A 177 -27.70 16.48 -21.89
CA PRO A 177 -27.06 17.72 -21.48
C PRO A 177 -27.88 18.95 -21.87
N LYS A 178 -27.87 19.98 -21.03
CA LYS A 178 -28.58 21.25 -21.31
C LYS A 178 -28.04 21.97 -22.54
N MET A 179 -26.76 21.79 -22.84
CA MET A 179 -26.08 22.34 -24.01
C MET A 179 -25.17 21.26 -24.60
N SER A 180 -25.00 21.23 -25.92
CA SER A 180 -24.08 20.28 -26.59
C SER A 180 -22.62 20.73 -26.46
N THR A 181 -22.11 20.77 -25.23
CA THR A 181 -20.72 21.08 -24.90
C THR A 181 -20.17 20.05 -23.92
N LEU A 182 -18.87 19.76 -23.99
CA LEU A 182 -18.27 18.77 -23.09
C LEU A 182 -18.42 19.14 -21.60
N LYS A 183 -18.40 20.45 -21.29
CA LYS A 183 -18.64 20.95 -19.92
C LYS A 183 -20.07 20.67 -19.44
N SER A 184 -21.07 20.88 -20.29
CA SER A 184 -22.46 20.58 -19.94
C SER A 184 -22.69 19.08 -19.81
N LEU A 185 -22.08 18.27 -20.66
CA LEU A 185 -22.14 16.80 -20.57
C LEU A 185 -21.51 16.31 -19.26
N LEU A 186 -20.31 16.78 -18.92
CA LEU A 186 -19.66 16.46 -17.64
C LEU A 186 -20.54 16.84 -16.45
N THR A 187 -21.16 18.02 -16.49
CA THR A 187 -22.11 18.48 -15.45
C THR A 187 -23.30 17.53 -15.34
N THR A 188 -23.86 17.07 -16.47
CA THR A 188 -24.96 16.10 -16.48
C THR A 188 -24.55 14.76 -15.89
N VAL A 189 -23.36 14.23 -16.22
CA VAL A 189 -22.84 12.99 -15.62
C VAL A 189 -22.69 13.13 -14.09
N ILE A 190 -22.19 14.26 -13.60
CA ILE A 190 -22.08 14.54 -12.15
C ILE A 190 -23.48 14.58 -11.50
N LEU A 191 -24.47 15.19 -12.15
CA LEU A 191 -25.85 15.22 -11.65
C LEU A 191 -26.48 13.83 -11.62
N GLU A 192 -26.24 13.00 -12.65
CA GLU A 192 -26.72 11.62 -12.68
C GLU A 192 -26.12 10.77 -11.55
N LYS A 193 -24.82 10.90 -11.26
CA LYS A 193 -24.21 10.26 -10.08
C LYS A 193 -24.91 10.66 -8.78
N LYS A 194 -25.20 11.95 -8.61
CA LYS A 194 -25.90 12.46 -7.42
C LYS A 194 -27.32 11.89 -7.33
N ASN A 195 -28.03 11.80 -8.46
CA ASN A 195 -29.36 11.21 -8.54
C ASN A 195 -29.31 9.74 -8.11
N ILE A 196 -28.42 8.94 -8.69
CA ILE A 196 -28.23 7.53 -8.35
C ILE A 196 -27.93 7.35 -6.86
N SER A 197 -26.97 8.10 -6.31
CA SER A 197 -26.61 8.01 -4.88
C SER A 197 -27.78 8.38 -3.96
N THR A 198 -28.59 9.38 -4.34
CA THR A 198 -29.80 9.79 -3.61
C THR A 198 -30.87 8.68 -3.66
N THR A 199 -31.07 8.07 -4.83
CA THR A 199 -32.00 6.96 -5.02
C THR A 199 -31.60 5.76 -4.16
N VAL A 200 -30.32 5.38 -4.15
CA VAL A 200 -29.79 4.30 -3.28
C VAL A 200 -30.08 4.61 -1.81
N ASN A 201 -29.77 5.83 -1.34
CA ASN A 201 -30.04 6.21 0.05
C ASN A 201 -31.53 6.17 0.41
N ASN A 202 -32.40 6.58 -0.51
CA ASN A 202 -33.85 6.57 -0.30
C ASN A 202 -34.42 5.14 -0.30
N LEU A 203 -33.91 4.25 -1.14
CA LEU A 203 -34.23 2.82 -1.12
C LEU A 203 -33.78 2.19 0.22
N MET A 204 -32.56 2.47 0.65
CA MET A 204 -31.98 1.89 1.88
C MET A 204 -32.62 2.39 3.18
N SER A 205 -33.22 3.59 3.15
CA SER A 205 -33.94 4.18 4.28
C SER A 205 -35.44 3.90 4.28
N GLY A 206 -35.94 3.14 3.29
CA GLY A 206 -37.37 2.84 3.17
C GLY A 206 -38.25 4.04 2.79
N ARG A 207 -37.64 5.13 2.31
CA ARG A 207 -38.36 6.34 1.86
C ARG A 207 -38.93 6.19 0.45
N LEU A 208 -38.43 5.22 -0.32
CA LEU A 208 -38.99 4.82 -1.61
C LEU A 208 -39.71 3.49 -1.47
N ASN A 209 -41.01 3.51 -1.76
CA ASN A 209 -41.86 2.31 -1.74
C ASN A 209 -41.83 1.58 -3.09
N GLU A 210 -41.61 2.30 -4.18
CA GLU A 210 -41.52 1.76 -5.53
C GLU A 210 -40.06 1.59 -5.96
N ILE A 211 -39.76 0.46 -6.59
CA ILE A 211 -38.44 0.15 -7.14
C ILE A 211 -38.35 0.88 -8.48
N PRO A 212 -37.36 1.77 -8.67
CA PRO A 212 -37.21 2.47 -9.93
C PRO A 212 -36.85 1.47 -11.04
N GLU A 213 -37.43 1.65 -12.21
CA GLU A 213 -36.96 0.95 -13.41
C GLU A 213 -35.64 1.60 -13.86
N PHE A 214 -34.59 0.82 -13.96
CA PHE A 214 -33.30 1.29 -14.44
C PHE A 214 -32.79 0.33 -15.51
N LEU A 215 -32.17 0.91 -16.52
CA LEU A 215 -31.46 0.13 -17.51
C LEU A 215 -30.12 -0.32 -16.93
N GLU A 216 -29.82 -1.60 -17.12
CA GLU A 216 -28.49 -2.16 -16.87
C GLU A 216 -27.44 -1.38 -17.65
N PHE A 217 -26.29 -1.13 -17.01
CA PHE A 217 -25.23 -0.30 -17.56
C PHE A 217 -23.90 -1.02 -17.40
N ASP A 218 -23.47 -1.71 -18.44
CA ASP A 218 -22.18 -2.39 -18.47
C ASP A 218 -21.04 -1.37 -18.64
N LEU A 219 -20.04 -1.41 -17.76
CA LEU A 219 -18.94 -0.45 -17.81
C LEU A 219 -18.06 -0.65 -19.05
N ILE A 220 -17.73 -1.90 -19.38
CA ILE A 220 -16.73 -2.23 -20.40
C ILE A 220 -17.28 -1.89 -21.77
N ASP A 221 -18.47 -2.36 -22.12
CA ASP A 221 -19.13 -2.11 -23.41
C ASP A 221 -19.28 -0.60 -23.68
N ASN A 222 -19.66 0.15 -22.64
CA ASN A 222 -19.79 1.60 -22.74
C ASN A 222 -18.43 2.27 -22.90
N LEU A 223 -17.39 1.84 -22.17
CA LEU A 223 -16.04 2.38 -22.34
C LEU A 223 -15.48 2.13 -23.74
N GLU A 224 -15.67 0.95 -24.32
CA GLU A 224 -15.27 0.64 -25.69
C GLU A 224 -15.93 1.60 -26.68
N SER A 225 -17.25 1.74 -26.59
CA SER A 225 -18.05 2.62 -27.45
C SER A 225 -17.62 4.09 -27.30
N LEU A 226 -17.36 4.54 -26.08
CA LEU A 226 -16.92 5.90 -25.77
C LEU A 226 -15.50 6.17 -26.31
N VAL A 227 -14.56 5.26 -26.08
CA VAL A 227 -13.17 5.39 -26.55
C VAL A 227 -13.13 5.40 -28.07
N ALA A 228 -13.85 4.50 -28.74
CA ALA A 228 -13.94 4.47 -30.20
C ALA A 228 -14.53 5.78 -30.75
N THR A 229 -15.60 6.28 -30.14
CA THR A 229 -16.24 7.55 -30.54
C THR A 229 -15.28 8.72 -30.38
N VAL A 230 -14.64 8.86 -29.21
CA VAL A 230 -13.68 9.94 -28.96
C VAL A 230 -12.48 9.86 -29.91
N ASN A 231 -11.91 8.67 -30.12
CA ASN A 231 -10.79 8.48 -31.04
C ASN A 231 -11.14 8.89 -32.47
N ASN A 232 -12.37 8.60 -32.92
CA ASN A 232 -12.85 9.04 -34.24
C ASN A 232 -12.89 10.57 -34.35
N TYR A 233 -13.45 11.25 -33.35
CA TYR A 233 -13.52 12.73 -33.34
C TYR A 233 -12.17 13.42 -33.08
N PHE A 234 -11.20 12.71 -32.51
CA PHE A 234 -9.84 13.20 -32.31
C PHE A 234 -8.89 12.86 -33.47
N ASP A 235 -9.38 12.18 -34.52
CA ASP A 235 -8.59 11.65 -35.64
C ASP A 235 -7.45 10.70 -35.20
N GLU A 236 -7.65 9.98 -34.09
CA GLU A 236 -6.69 9.04 -33.51
C GLU A 236 -7.09 7.58 -33.79
N LYS A 237 -6.86 7.10 -35.03
CA LYS A 237 -7.27 5.74 -35.50
C LYS A 237 -6.84 4.54 -34.64
N SER A 238 -5.90 4.71 -33.71
CA SER A 238 -5.48 3.71 -32.71
C SER A 238 -4.97 4.41 -31.44
N GLY A 239 -5.68 5.46 -31.02
CA GLY A 239 -5.38 6.20 -29.81
C GLY A 239 -5.60 5.32 -28.58
N LYS A 240 -4.53 4.90 -27.92
CA LYS A 240 -4.64 4.10 -26.70
C LYS A 240 -5.03 4.95 -25.49
N TRP A 241 -5.91 4.44 -24.65
CA TRP A 241 -6.33 5.03 -23.38
C TRP A 241 -6.01 4.08 -22.23
N ALA A 242 -5.30 4.58 -21.22
CA ALA A 242 -5.01 3.80 -20.02
C ALA A 242 -5.91 4.27 -18.87
N PHE A 243 -6.75 3.37 -18.37
CA PHE A 243 -7.61 3.58 -17.20
C PHE A 243 -6.83 3.15 -15.96
N LEU A 244 -6.46 4.14 -15.13
CA LEU A 244 -5.53 4.01 -14.01
C LEU A 244 -6.33 3.91 -12.70
N PHE A 245 -6.79 2.71 -12.37
CA PHE A 245 -7.62 2.47 -11.20
C PHE A 245 -6.79 2.42 -9.93
N ASP A 246 -7.09 3.33 -8.99
CA ASP A 246 -6.43 3.42 -7.69
C ASP A 246 -7.37 3.06 -6.53
N GLU A 247 -6.78 2.60 -5.43
CA GLU A 247 -7.49 2.13 -4.22
C GLU A 247 -8.54 1.04 -4.53
N LEU A 248 -8.27 0.13 -5.48
CA LEU A 248 -9.24 -0.93 -5.83
C LEU A 248 -9.45 -1.94 -4.70
N GLU A 249 -8.62 -1.97 -3.65
CA GLU A 249 -8.97 -2.71 -2.42
C GLU A 249 -10.27 -2.21 -1.74
N LEU A 250 -10.80 -1.07 -2.19
CA LEU A 250 -12.08 -0.55 -1.77
C LEU A 250 -13.24 -1.06 -2.62
N ALA A 251 -12.99 -1.59 -3.81
CA ALA A 251 -14.00 -2.12 -4.71
C ALA A 251 -14.38 -3.57 -4.37
N PRO A 252 -15.64 -3.97 -4.59
CA PRO A 252 -16.09 -5.35 -4.49
C PRO A 252 -15.64 -6.16 -5.71
N ASN A 253 -15.64 -7.48 -5.54
CA ASN A 253 -15.17 -8.41 -6.58
C ASN A 253 -16.00 -8.33 -7.87
N GLN A 254 -17.27 -7.95 -7.78
CA GLN A 254 -18.14 -7.72 -8.94
C GLN A 254 -17.62 -6.61 -9.86
N VAL A 255 -16.83 -5.67 -9.34
CA VAL A 255 -16.21 -4.60 -10.13
C VAL A 255 -14.78 -4.98 -10.55
N ILE A 256 -14.01 -5.61 -9.66
CA ILE A 256 -12.61 -5.95 -9.93
C ILE A 256 -12.50 -7.07 -10.97
N LYS A 257 -13.32 -8.13 -10.88
CA LYS A 257 -13.22 -9.30 -11.76
C LYS A 257 -13.44 -8.95 -13.25
N PRO A 258 -14.48 -8.18 -13.64
CA PRO A 258 -14.64 -7.75 -15.03
C PRO A 258 -13.43 -7.00 -15.57
N LEU A 259 -12.83 -6.09 -14.77
CA LEU A 259 -11.62 -5.36 -15.18
C LEU A 259 -10.41 -6.27 -15.39
N VAL A 260 -10.27 -7.32 -14.58
CA VAL A 260 -9.18 -8.30 -14.72
C VAL A 260 -9.42 -9.21 -15.93
N ASN A 261 -10.66 -9.65 -16.14
CA ASN A 261 -11.03 -10.49 -17.29
C ASN A 261 -10.76 -9.77 -18.62
N GLU A 262 -11.08 -8.48 -18.69
CA GLU A 262 -10.88 -7.65 -19.88
C GLU A 262 -9.39 -7.45 -20.25
N MET A 263 -8.47 -7.71 -19.31
CA MET A 263 -7.04 -7.72 -19.64
C MET A 263 -6.66 -8.89 -20.56
N ARG A 264 -7.51 -9.91 -20.71
CA ARG A 264 -7.33 -11.03 -21.63
C ARG A 264 -8.24 -10.87 -22.85
N GLY A 265 -7.69 -10.35 -23.93
CA GLY A 265 -8.40 -10.28 -25.22
C GLY A 265 -9.43 -9.14 -25.33
N GLY A 266 -9.35 -8.14 -24.44
CA GLY A 266 -10.19 -6.96 -24.48
C GLY A 266 -9.87 -5.97 -25.60
N HIS A 267 -10.58 -4.83 -25.61
CA HIS A 267 -10.45 -3.83 -26.67
C HIS A 267 -9.02 -3.28 -26.82
N LYS A 268 -8.45 -3.38 -28.03
CA LYS A 268 -7.04 -3.03 -28.36
C LYS A 268 -6.57 -1.61 -28.00
N ASP A 269 -7.52 -0.67 -27.91
CA ASP A 269 -7.27 0.74 -27.61
C ASP A 269 -7.45 1.07 -26.11
N ILE A 270 -7.83 0.09 -25.29
CA ILE A 270 -8.01 0.24 -23.84
C ILE A 270 -6.91 -0.52 -23.11
N ILE A 271 -6.30 0.15 -22.14
CA ILE A 271 -5.30 -0.44 -21.23
C ILE A 271 -5.82 -0.28 -19.82
N PHE A 272 -5.80 -1.35 -19.05
CA PHE A 272 -6.11 -1.33 -17.63
C PHE A 272 -4.83 -1.34 -16.80
N LYS A 273 -4.70 -0.38 -15.89
CA LYS A 273 -3.64 -0.36 -14.88
C LYS A 273 -4.29 -0.31 -13.51
N LEU A 274 -4.20 -1.40 -12.76
CA LEU A 274 -4.90 -1.58 -11.48
C LEU A 274 -3.92 -1.49 -10.32
N ALA A 275 -4.22 -0.69 -9.30
CA ALA A 275 -3.47 -0.66 -8.05
C ALA A 275 -4.24 -1.42 -6.95
N LEU A 276 -3.64 -2.49 -6.45
CA LEU A 276 -4.20 -3.36 -5.42
C LEU A 276 -3.31 -3.40 -4.18
N SER A 277 -3.93 -3.78 -3.05
CA SER A 277 -3.21 -4.10 -1.82
C SER A 277 -2.67 -5.54 -1.85
N PRO A 278 -1.65 -5.88 -1.04
CA PRO A 278 -1.03 -7.22 -1.05
C PRO A 278 -1.98 -8.36 -0.71
N TYR A 279 -3.10 -8.07 -0.06
CA TYR A 279 -4.17 -9.01 0.25
C TYR A 279 -5.53 -8.41 -0.10
N HIS A 280 -6.36 -9.19 -0.80
CA HIS A 280 -7.77 -8.88 -1.06
C HIS A 280 -8.59 -10.17 -1.06
N LYS A 281 -9.67 -10.21 -0.28
CA LYS A 281 -10.47 -11.43 -0.09
C LYS A 281 -11.25 -11.77 -1.36
N GLY A 282 -11.10 -12.99 -1.86
CA GLY A 282 -11.92 -13.53 -2.94
C GLY A 282 -11.57 -13.03 -4.36
N VAL A 283 -10.46 -12.31 -4.52
CA VAL A 283 -9.87 -12.06 -5.85
C VAL A 283 -8.75 -13.05 -6.03
N SER A 284 -8.89 -13.92 -7.02
CA SER A 284 -7.74 -14.57 -7.63
C SER A 284 -7.55 -13.96 -9.01
N ILE A 285 -6.33 -13.51 -9.28
CA ILE A 285 -5.99 -12.88 -10.56
C ILE A 285 -5.80 -13.94 -11.64
N THR A 286 -5.61 -15.22 -11.28
CA THR A 286 -5.19 -16.29 -12.20
C THR A 286 -5.90 -17.64 -12.05
N ASP A 287 -6.88 -17.81 -11.14
CA ASP A 287 -7.49 -19.13 -10.88
C ASP A 287 -8.70 -19.47 -11.76
N ASP A 288 -9.23 -18.51 -12.53
CA ASP A 288 -10.32 -18.78 -13.48
C ASP A 288 -9.74 -19.17 -14.85
N THR A 289 -10.37 -20.11 -15.57
CA THR A 289 -9.92 -20.56 -16.92
C THR A 289 -9.83 -19.43 -17.94
N ASP A 290 -10.56 -18.33 -17.69
CA ASP A 290 -10.62 -17.11 -18.49
C ASP A 290 -9.68 -16.00 -17.98
N SER A 291 -8.93 -16.25 -16.90
CA SER A 291 -7.99 -15.27 -16.34
C SER A 291 -6.78 -15.04 -17.24
N ALA A 292 -6.23 -13.83 -17.20
CA ALA A 292 -5.12 -13.39 -18.05
C ALA A 292 -3.79 -14.07 -17.71
N MET A 293 -3.03 -14.45 -18.74
CA MET A 293 -1.75 -15.15 -18.56
C MET A 293 -0.61 -14.15 -18.29
N LYS A 294 0.15 -14.46 -17.24
CA LYS A 294 1.25 -13.61 -16.78
C LYS A 294 2.42 -13.60 -17.77
N GLY A 295 2.96 -12.42 -18.07
CA GLY A 295 4.10 -12.25 -18.97
C GLY A 295 3.75 -12.32 -20.46
N GLU A 296 2.53 -12.76 -20.78
CA GLU A 296 1.94 -12.69 -22.12
C GLU A 296 0.90 -11.57 -22.19
N ASP A 297 -0.08 -11.55 -21.27
CA ASP A 297 -1.21 -10.61 -21.26
C ASP A 297 -1.05 -9.45 -20.25
N ILE A 298 -0.48 -9.73 -19.06
CA ILE A 298 -0.37 -8.76 -17.94
C ILE A 298 1.07 -8.65 -17.42
N GLU A 299 1.47 -7.41 -17.11
CA GLU A 299 2.64 -7.10 -16.29
C GLU A 299 2.29 -6.94 -14.80
N LEU A 300 2.95 -7.72 -13.94
CA LEU A 300 2.78 -7.63 -12.48
C LEU A 300 3.92 -6.81 -11.85
N ILE A 301 3.57 -5.71 -11.19
CA ILE A 301 4.52 -4.82 -10.51
C ILE A 301 4.35 -4.95 -8.99
N ASN A 302 5.33 -5.56 -8.33
CA ASN A 302 5.35 -5.68 -6.88
C ASN A 302 6.18 -4.56 -6.24
N LEU A 303 5.53 -3.70 -5.45
CA LEU A 303 6.17 -2.61 -4.70
C LEU A 303 6.63 -3.05 -3.30
N THR A 304 6.43 -4.32 -2.91
CA THR A 304 7.01 -4.89 -1.69
C THR A 304 8.42 -5.40 -1.94
N GLY A 305 9.24 -5.42 -0.89
CA GLY A 305 10.51 -6.16 -0.92
C GLY A 305 11.55 -5.59 -1.90
N LEU A 306 11.61 -4.26 -2.02
CA LEU A 306 12.70 -3.56 -2.71
C LEU A 306 14.05 -4.13 -2.28
N SER A 307 14.93 -4.36 -3.26
CA SER A 307 16.30 -4.77 -2.96
C SER A 307 16.97 -3.68 -2.11
N ASP A 308 17.91 -4.07 -1.24
CA ASP A 308 18.63 -3.09 -0.42
C ASP A 308 19.38 -2.07 -1.30
N THR A 309 19.81 -2.45 -2.50
CA THR A 309 20.49 -1.55 -3.45
C THR A 309 19.54 -0.53 -4.05
N ASP A 310 18.39 -0.98 -4.59
CA ASP A 310 17.46 -0.09 -5.28
C ASP A 310 16.69 0.78 -4.28
N GLY A 311 16.30 0.19 -3.15
CA GLY A 311 15.66 0.89 -2.05
C GLY A 311 16.54 1.98 -1.46
N SER A 312 17.84 1.71 -1.26
CA SER A 312 18.79 2.71 -0.76
C SER A 312 18.98 3.86 -1.76
N LYS A 313 19.10 3.56 -3.06
CA LYS A 313 19.23 4.60 -4.10
C LYS A 313 18.00 5.51 -4.13
N PHE A 314 16.81 4.92 -4.14
CA PHE A 314 15.54 5.65 -4.11
C PHE A 314 15.42 6.51 -2.84
N ALA A 315 15.67 5.93 -1.66
CA ALA A 315 15.58 6.64 -0.39
C ALA A 315 16.56 7.82 -0.32
N HIS A 316 17.79 7.64 -0.79
CA HIS A 316 18.77 8.72 -0.86
C HIS A 316 18.28 9.89 -1.73
N GLN A 317 17.74 9.62 -2.92
CA GLN A 317 17.20 10.65 -3.81
C GLN A 317 15.99 11.37 -3.18
N LEU A 318 15.06 10.62 -2.59
CA LEU A 318 13.86 11.16 -1.95
C LEU A 318 14.20 12.07 -0.76
N CYS A 319 15.07 11.58 0.14
CA CYS A 319 15.44 12.34 1.33
C CYS A 319 16.27 13.57 0.96
N THR A 320 17.17 13.47 -0.03
CA THR A 320 17.95 14.61 -0.53
C THR A 320 17.04 15.70 -1.10
N SER A 321 16.08 15.34 -1.96
CA SER A 321 15.10 16.30 -2.51
C SER A 321 14.30 16.98 -1.40
N LEU A 322 13.88 16.21 -0.39
CA LEU A 322 13.13 16.73 0.76
C LEU A 322 13.97 17.71 1.61
N PHE A 323 15.23 17.39 1.88
CA PHE A 323 16.15 18.23 2.66
C PHE A 323 16.47 19.54 1.92
N ILE A 324 16.79 19.48 0.62
CA ILE A 324 17.07 20.66 -0.20
C ILE A 324 15.91 21.65 -0.17
N ARG A 325 14.67 21.16 -0.30
CA ARG A 325 13.45 21.99 -0.22
C ARG A 325 13.26 22.68 1.12
N LYS A 326 13.90 22.18 2.19
CA LYS A 326 13.83 22.73 3.54
C LYS A 326 15.07 23.57 3.90
N GLY A 327 15.93 23.85 2.92
CA GLY A 327 17.13 24.68 3.06
C GLY A 327 18.37 23.92 3.52
N LEU A 328 18.38 22.60 3.43
CA LEU A 328 19.50 21.73 3.82
C LEU A 328 20.18 21.18 2.55
N TYR A 329 21.33 21.73 2.18
CA TYR A 329 21.97 21.49 0.88
C TYR A 329 23.14 20.50 0.91
N SER A 330 23.66 20.15 2.08
CA SER A 330 24.69 19.11 2.23
C SER A 330 24.15 17.73 1.86
N ASN A 331 25.05 16.77 1.60
CA ASN A 331 24.68 15.37 1.41
C ASN A 331 23.83 14.87 2.59
N VAL A 332 22.69 14.24 2.31
CA VAL A 332 21.72 13.84 3.35
C VAL A 332 22.35 12.93 4.42
N GLU A 333 23.29 12.06 4.06
CA GLU A 333 23.96 11.14 4.98
C GLU A 333 24.84 11.89 5.99
N SER A 334 25.40 13.04 5.61
CA SER A 334 26.29 13.82 6.49
C SER A 334 25.60 14.41 7.72
N TYR A 335 24.26 14.48 7.71
CA TYR A 335 23.50 14.93 8.87
C TYR A 335 23.34 13.82 9.93
N PHE A 336 23.61 12.55 9.62
CA PHE A 336 23.38 11.43 10.52
C PHE A 336 24.70 10.85 11.04
N GLU A 337 24.84 10.78 12.37
CA GLU A 337 25.89 9.98 12.99
C GLU A 337 25.71 8.49 12.66
N GLU A 338 26.76 7.85 12.15
CA GLU A 338 26.76 6.41 11.85
C GLU A 338 27.16 5.58 13.08
N PRO A 339 26.55 4.41 13.29
CA PRO A 339 26.95 3.52 14.38
C PRO A 339 28.34 2.95 14.14
N LYS A 340 29.04 2.67 15.25
CA LYS A 340 30.32 1.97 15.18
C LYS A 340 30.14 0.59 14.54
N GLU A 341 31.12 0.17 13.76
CA GLU A 341 31.15 -1.20 13.27
C GLU A 341 31.14 -2.18 14.44
N ILE A 342 30.37 -3.25 14.28
CA ILE A 342 30.31 -4.33 15.26
C ILE A 342 31.67 -5.03 15.31
N ASP A 343 32.31 -4.94 16.47
CA ASP A 343 33.54 -5.64 16.83
C ASP A 343 33.20 -7.08 17.23
N ILE A 344 33.38 -8.00 16.28
CA ILE A 344 33.16 -9.44 16.50
C ILE A 344 33.97 -9.93 17.70
N ASN A 345 35.23 -9.52 17.81
CA ASN A 345 36.12 -10.09 18.82
C ASN A 345 35.66 -9.68 20.21
N ASN A 346 35.34 -8.39 20.39
CA ASN A 346 34.83 -7.91 21.66
C ASN A 346 33.48 -8.54 22.01
N ASP A 347 32.51 -8.54 21.08
CA ASP A 347 31.18 -9.07 21.35
C ASP A 347 31.17 -10.57 21.67
N PHE A 348 32.00 -11.36 20.99
CA PHE A 348 32.07 -12.80 21.23
C PHE A 348 32.70 -13.09 22.60
N ASN A 349 33.84 -12.45 22.89
CA ASN A 349 34.52 -12.62 24.18
C ASN A 349 33.64 -12.16 25.35
N GLU A 350 32.94 -11.05 25.21
CA GLU A 350 31.99 -10.60 26.22
C GLU A 350 30.80 -11.55 26.38
N LEU A 351 30.23 -12.03 25.27
CA LEU A 351 29.05 -12.90 25.33
C LEU A 351 29.38 -14.29 25.91
N ILE A 352 30.56 -14.84 25.62
CA ILE A 352 31.03 -16.12 26.21
C ILE A 352 30.98 -16.07 27.73
N LEU A 353 31.39 -14.93 28.33
CA LEU A 353 31.38 -14.75 29.78
C LEU A 353 29.97 -14.58 30.37
N LYS A 354 29.02 -14.11 29.56
CA LYS A 354 27.65 -13.76 30.00
C LYS A 354 26.64 -14.88 29.70
N ASP A 355 26.91 -15.74 28.73
CA ASP A 355 25.97 -16.72 28.19
C ASP A 355 26.62 -18.08 27.94
N SER A 356 26.35 -19.02 28.86
CA SER A 356 26.84 -20.39 28.79
C SER A 356 26.32 -21.15 27.56
N SER A 357 25.13 -20.83 27.05
CA SER A 357 24.59 -21.50 25.85
C SER A 357 25.36 -21.10 24.57
N PHE A 358 25.82 -19.84 24.49
CA PHE A 358 26.68 -19.37 23.41
C PHE A 358 28.07 -20.00 23.50
N GLU A 359 28.63 -20.09 24.70
CA GLU A 359 29.92 -20.77 24.93
C GLU A 359 29.86 -22.26 24.52
N SER A 360 28.80 -22.97 24.92
CA SER A 360 28.58 -24.36 24.53
C SER A 360 28.48 -24.51 23.01
N TYR A 361 27.72 -23.63 22.35
CA TYR A 361 27.60 -23.63 20.89
C TYR A 361 28.97 -23.49 20.18
N LEU A 362 29.82 -22.57 20.65
CA LEU A 362 31.17 -22.40 20.07
C LEU A 362 32.07 -23.61 20.33
N SER A 363 31.94 -24.23 21.50
CA SER A 363 32.74 -25.40 21.88
C SER A 363 32.36 -26.62 21.04
N GLU A 364 31.06 -26.92 20.91
CA GLU A 364 30.54 -28.04 20.12
C GLU A 364 30.87 -27.95 18.63
N ARG A 365 30.97 -26.73 18.10
CA ARG A 365 31.31 -26.48 16.70
C ARG A 365 32.81 -26.29 16.44
N ASN A 366 33.66 -26.43 17.46
CA ASN A 366 35.11 -26.16 17.39
C ASN A 366 35.43 -24.76 16.86
N PHE A 367 34.65 -23.76 17.28
CA PHE A 367 34.83 -22.35 16.90
C PHE A 367 35.49 -21.51 17.99
N LYS A 368 35.84 -22.08 19.15
CA LYS A 368 36.59 -21.36 20.18
C LYS A 368 37.95 -20.90 19.63
N SER A 369 38.25 -19.62 19.82
CA SER A 369 39.48 -18.97 19.37
C SER A 369 39.85 -17.87 20.37
N GLU A 370 41.13 -17.55 20.47
CA GLU A 370 41.59 -16.37 21.24
C GLU A 370 41.23 -15.06 20.54
N VAL A 371 41.14 -15.10 19.20
CA VAL A 371 40.77 -13.95 18.37
C VAL A 371 39.70 -14.38 17.37
N TYR A 372 38.58 -13.66 17.37
CA TYR A 372 37.49 -13.86 16.42
C TYR A 372 37.55 -12.79 15.32
N THR A 373 37.52 -13.24 14.06
CA THR A 373 37.58 -12.34 12.90
C THR A 373 36.37 -12.50 11.99
N ASN A 374 36.13 -11.49 11.16
CA ASN A 374 35.15 -11.56 10.08
C ASN A 374 35.58 -12.52 8.95
N GLU A 375 36.71 -13.24 8.98
CA GLU A 375 37.14 -14.09 7.85
C GLU A 375 36.39 -15.43 7.79
N ASN A 376 35.96 -15.94 8.95
CA ASN A 376 35.16 -17.16 9.03
C ASN A 376 33.69 -16.86 8.67
N SER A 377 33.21 -17.54 7.62
CA SER A 377 31.85 -17.34 7.12
C SER A 377 30.74 -17.71 8.12
N GLN A 378 30.99 -18.65 9.03
CA GLN A 378 30.03 -19.06 10.06
C GLN A 378 29.97 -18.01 11.20
N LEU A 379 31.12 -17.47 11.60
CA LEU A 379 31.16 -16.39 12.60
C LEU A 379 30.51 -15.10 12.07
N ARG A 380 30.74 -14.77 10.79
CA ARG A 380 30.05 -13.65 10.13
C ARG A 380 28.53 -13.79 10.16
N LYS A 381 27.99 -15.02 10.01
CA LYS A 381 26.55 -15.26 9.99
C LYS A 381 25.88 -14.99 11.33
N ILE A 382 26.58 -15.24 12.44
CA ILE A 382 26.01 -15.09 13.80
C ILE A 382 26.36 -13.74 14.45
N LYS A 383 27.29 -12.97 13.85
CA LYS A 383 27.75 -11.65 14.31
C LYS A 383 26.63 -10.74 14.83
N PHE A 384 25.58 -10.54 14.03
CA PHE A 384 24.50 -9.62 14.39
C PHE A 384 23.63 -10.16 15.54
N VAL A 385 23.39 -11.48 15.57
CA VAL A 385 22.67 -12.15 16.67
C VAL A 385 23.45 -11.97 17.97
N THR A 386 24.75 -12.25 17.94
CA THR A 386 25.67 -12.11 19.07
C THR A 386 25.72 -10.66 19.57
N HIS A 387 25.87 -9.68 18.67
CA HIS A 387 25.91 -8.27 19.04
C HIS A 387 24.66 -7.82 19.80
N ILE A 388 23.47 -8.07 19.24
CA ILE A 388 22.21 -7.61 19.83
C ILE A 388 21.92 -8.36 21.14
N ARG A 389 22.21 -9.66 21.20
CA ARG A 389 22.08 -10.46 22.42
C ARG A 389 23.03 -9.98 23.53
N ASN A 390 24.31 -9.74 23.20
CA ASN A 390 25.30 -9.21 24.13
C ASN A 390 24.89 -7.83 24.69
N PHE A 391 24.33 -6.97 23.84
CA PHE A 391 23.86 -5.65 24.25
C PHE A 391 22.78 -5.72 25.35
N GLN A 392 21.89 -6.71 25.28
CA GLN A 392 20.76 -6.90 26.20
C GLN A 392 21.14 -7.58 27.53
N MET A 393 22.32 -8.21 27.62
CA MET A 393 22.81 -8.87 28.83
C MET A 393 23.68 -7.95 29.71
N ASP A 394 23.48 -7.99 31.03
CA ASP A 394 24.38 -7.37 31.99
C ASP A 394 25.66 -8.19 32.22
N LYS A 395 26.53 -7.72 33.13
CA LYS A 395 27.80 -8.41 33.43
C LYS A 395 27.61 -9.79 34.07
N ASN A 396 26.43 -10.06 34.64
CA ASN A 396 26.08 -11.30 35.32
C ASN A 396 25.26 -12.23 34.40
N GLY A 397 25.09 -11.88 33.12
CA GLY A 397 24.28 -12.65 32.17
C GLY A 397 22.77 -12.43 32.30
N ASN A 398 22.31 -11.54 33.18
CA ASN A 398 20.87 -11.26 33.33
C ASN A 398 20.39 -10.27 32.26
N LYS A 399 19.11 -10.39 31.87
CA LYS A 399 18.46 -9.42 30.98
C LYS A 399 18.43 -8.04 31.66
N LYS A 400 18.92 -7.01 30.97
CA LYS A 400 18.86 -5.63 31.45
C LYS A 400 17.41 -5.17 31.54
N ALA A 401 17.05 -4.53 32.67
CA ALA A 401 15.67 -4.18 32.99
C ALA A 401 15.05 -3.09 32.09
N ARG A 402 15.86 -2.22 31.46
CA ARG A 402 15.44 -1.19 30.49
C ARG A 402 16.66 -0.50 29.90
N ARG A 403 16.76 -0.47 28.56
CA ARG A 403 17.75 0.36 27.87
C ARG A 403 17.16 0.94 26.58
N ARG A 404 17.74 2.05 26.13
CA ARG A 404 17.55 2.52 24.76
C ARG A 404 17.92 1.38 23.78
N PRO A 405 17.32 1.32 22.59
CA PRO A 405 17.70 0.36 21.55
C PRO A 405 19.20 0.41 21.24
N ALA A 406 19.78 -0.68 20.73
CA ALA A 406 21.18 -0.69 20.33
C ALA A 406 21.48 0.38 19.26
N ASP A 407 22.68 0.96 19.31
CA ASP A 407 23.10 1.97 18.32
C ASP A 407 23.12 1.42 16.89
N TYR A 408 23.20 0.08 16.75
CA TYR A 408 23.00 -0.69 15.53
C TYR A 408 21.80 -0.25 14.66
N TYR A 409 20.73 0.29 15.25
CA TYR A 409 19.55 0.74 14.51
C TYR A 409 19.67 2.17 13.94
N GLY A 410 20.68 2.93 14.38
CA GLY A 410 20.98 4.26 13.86
C GLY A 410 21.82 4.23 12.57
N GLY A 411 22.11 5.40 12.03
CA GLY A 411 22.70 5.61 10.71
C GLY A 411 21.63 5.78 9.64
N PHE A 412 21.90 6.64 8.65
CA PHE A 412 20.91 6.99 7.61
C PHE A 412 20.39 5.76 6.87
N LYS A 413 21.30 4.82 6.56
CA LYS A 413 20.96 3.58 5.85
C LYS A 413 20.02 2.69 6.66
N ASN A 414 20.31 2.50 7.96
CA ASN A 414 19.48 1.65 8.82
C ASN A 414 18.12 2.29 9.10
N ILE A 415 18.06 3.62 9.23
CA ILE A 415 16.81 4.37 9.34
C ILE A 415 15.94 4.17 8.10
N CYS A 416 16.51 4.33 6.90
CA CYS A 416 15.79 4.11 5.65
C CYS A 416 15.30 2.67 5.51
N LYS A 417 16.13 1.71 5.91
CA LYS A 417 15.80 0.28 5.91
C LYS A 417 14.72 -0.08 6.94
N ALA A 418 14.72 0.56 8.11
CA ALA A 418 13.73 0.35 9.16
C ALA A 418 12.31 0.67 8.67
N VAL A 419 12.16 1.61 7.75
CA VAL A 419 10.85 1.95 7.15
C VAL A 419 10.62 1.30 5.78
N GLU A 420 11.36 0.25 5.44
CA GLU A 420 11.21 -0.53 4.20
C GLU A 420 11.37 0.31 2.92
N TYR A 421 12.11 1.42 3.00
CA TYR A 421 12.20 2.41 1.93
C TYR A 421 10.83 2.94 1.46
N ASN A 422 9.78 2.79 2.30
CA ASN A 422 8.42 3.21 1.99
C ASN A 422 8.37 4.74 1.86
N PRO A 423 7.99 5.30 0.71
CA PRO A 423 8.07 6.75 0.47
C PRO A 423 7.30 7.57 1.50
N ARG A 424 6.10 7.13 1.89
CA ARG A 424 5.27 7.84 2.87
C ARG A 424 5.92 7.81 4.26
N MET A 425 6.48 6.68 4.64
CA MET A 425 7.14 6.55 5.95
C MET A 425 8.45 7.32 5.99
N LEU A 426 9.25 7.29 4.92
CA LEU A 426 10.45 8.10 4.76
C LEU A 426 10.15 9.59 4.90
N ILE A 427 9.17 10.12 4.15
CA ILE A 427 8.81 11.54 4.24
C ILE A 427 8.38 11.91 5.67
N GLY A 428 7.52 11.08 6.28
CA GLY A 428 7.05 11.30 7.65
C GLY A 428 8.20 11.31 8.67
N LEU A 429 9.11 10.35 8.60
CA LEU A 429 10.24 10.23 9.52
C LEU A 429 11.29 11.32 9.28
N MET A 430 11.60 11.64 8.02
CA MET A 430 12.57 12.68 7.66
C MET A 430 12.10 14.08 8.05
N ASN A 431 10.79 14.34 8.02
CA ASN A 431 10.25 15.60 8.55
C ASN A 431 10.53 15.77 10.06
N ASN A 432 10.65 14.70 10.83
CA ASN A 432 11.06 14.76 12.24
C ASN A 432 12.57 15.06 12.39
N PHE A 433 13.38 14.64 11.40
CA PHE A 433 14.83 14.88 11.39
C PHE A 433 15.23 16.26 10.89
N ILE A 434 14.47 16.86 9.98
CA ILE A 434 14.80 18.16 9.37
C ILE A 434 15.05 19.27 10.41
N PRO A 435 14.23 19.45 11.47
CA PRO A 435 14.52 20.44 12.51
C PRO A 435 15.86 20.18 13.21
N LEU A 436 16.15 18.92 13.54
CA LEU A 436 17.40 18.53 14.19
C LEU A 436 18.61 18.74 13.28
N ALA A 437 18.47 18.46 11.99
CA ALA A 437 19.51 18.69 10.99
C ALA A 437 19.84 20.18 10.80
N LYS A 438 18.88 21.08 11.05
CA LYS A 438 19.13 22.53 11.05
C LYS A 438 19.97 22.97 12.26
N ASP A 439 19.86 22.26 13.37
CA ASP A 439 20.61 22.54 14.60
C ASP A 439 22.01 21.89 14.58
N GLY A 440 22.27 20.96 13.66
CA GLY A 440 23.58 20.33 13.44
C GLY A 440 23.50 18.86 13.05
N SER A 441 24.55 18.11 13.37
CA SER A 441 24.57 16.65 13.18
C SER A 441 23.64 15.95 14.17
N ILE A 442 22.83 15.02 13.67
CA ILE A 442 21.85 14.24 14.41
C ILE A 442 22.57 13.03 15.03
N ASN A 443 22.76 13.07 16.34
CA ASN A 443 23.43 11.98 17.06
C ASN A 443 22.54 10.74 17.19
N LEU A 444 23.15 9.59 17.46
CA LEU A 444 22.46 8.30 17.56
C LEU A 444 21.31 8.30 18.59
N LYS A 445 21.44 9.05 19.69
CA LYS A 445 20.36 9.16 20.70
C LYS A 445 19.12 9.85 20.12
N GLN A 446 19.31 10.95 19.37
CA GLN A 446 18.23 11.66 18.69
C GLN A 446 17.60 10.77 17.61
N GLN A 447 18.42 10.07 16.81
CA GLN A 447 17.95 9.13 15.79
C GLN A 447 17.01 8.06 16.36
N LEU A 448 17.44 7.38 17.43
CA LEU A 448 16.64 6.35 18.07
C LEU A 448 15.36 6.90 18.72
N SER A 449 15.40 8.14 19.24
CA SER A 449 14.22 8.81 19.79
C SER A 449 13.17 9.06 18.70
N CYS A 450 13.59 9.66 17.58
CA CYS A 450 12.68 9.91 16.45
C CYS A 450 12.13 8.62 15.86
N LEU A 451 12.95 7.57 15.76
CA LEU A 451 12.51 6.25 15.28
C LEU A 451 11.44 5.65 16.20
N ASN A 452 11.63 5.74 17.52
CA ASN A 452 10.67 5.26 18.51
C ASN A 452 9.37 6.10 18.53
N GLU A 453 9.46 7.42 18.43
CA GLU A 453 8.29 8.30 18.30
C GLU A 453 7.48 7.95 17.04
N TYR A 454 8.16 7.71 15.92
CA TYR A 454 7.52 7.29 14.69
C TYR A 454 6.87 5.91 14.82
N PHE A 455 7.53 4.96 15.48
CA PHE A 455 6.97 3.66 15.81
C PHE A 455 5.70 3.77 16.66
N LEU A 456 5.67 4.63 17.68
CA LEU A 456 4.47 4.83 18.51
C LEU A 456 3.30 5.34 17.68
N ASN A 457 3.54 6.26 16.73
CA ASN A 457 2.50 6.72 15.82
C ASN A 457 2.03 5.60 14.88
N TYR A 458 2.94 4.76 14.38
CA TYR A 458 2.61 3.62 13.54
C TYR A 458 1.83 2.55 14.31
N ARG A 459 2.20 2.28 15.57
CA ARG A 459 1.47 1.44 16.51
C ARG A 459 0.03 1.93 16.68
N SER A 460 -0.15 3.23 16.92
CA SER A 460 -1.50 3.82 17.05
C SER A 460 -2.34 3.62 15.79
N LEU A 461 -1.74 3.70 14.59
CA LEU A 461 -2.44 3.40 13.34
C LEU A 461 -2.89 1.94 13.27
N LEU A 462 -2.02 0.99 13.63
CA LEU A 462 -2.38 -0.43 13.67
C LEU A 462 -3.46 -0.74 14.71
N GLY A 463 -3.45 -0.01 15.83
CA GLY A 463 -4.47 -0.09 16.87
C GLY A 463 -5.87 0.35 16.42
N THR A 464 -6.01 1.08 15.30
CA THR A 464 -7.32 1.45 14.74
C THR A 464 -7.99 0.33 13.95
N ILE A 465 -7.27 -0.75 13.63
CA ILE A 465 -7.82 -1.89 12.91
C ILE A 465 -8.28 -2.92 13.94
N ALA A 466 -9.56 -2.81 14.30
CA ALA A 466 -10.17 -3.58 15.39
C ALA A 466 -10.31 -5.07 15.05
N VAL A 467 -10.03 -5.89 16.05
CA VAL A 467 -10.10 -7.35 16.02
C VAL A 467 -10.82 -7.79 17.30
N GLU A 468 -11.80 -8.67 17.19
CA GLU A 468 -12.52 -9.28 18.30
C GLU A 468 -11.86 -10.60 18.68
N SER A 469 -11.61 -10.83 19.96
CA SER A 469 -11.16 -12.12 20.47
C SER A 469 -12.07 -12.61 21.56
N GLY A 470 -12.32 -13.92 21.62
CA GLY A 470 -13.21 -14.52 22.63
C GLY A 470 -12.86 -14.20 24.09
N ASP A 471 -11.59 -13.83 24.35
CA ASP A 471 -11.06 -13.54 25.68
C ASP A 471 -10.73 -12.03 25.90
N ASN A 472 -11.08 -11.13 24.97
CA ASN A 472 -10.74 -9.68 24.99
C ASN A 472 -9.24 -9.33 25.13
N LYS A 473 -8.34 -10.32 24.98
CA LYS A 473 -6.88 -10.11 25.03
C LYS A 473 -6.31 -9.47 23.77
N PHE A 474 -6.99 -9.65 22.64
CA PHE A 474 -6.61 -9.12 21.33
C PHE A 474 -7.76 -8.28 20.81
N ASN A 475 -7.53 -6.96 20.77
CA ASN A 475 -8.54 -5.97 20.40
C ASN A 475 -8.22 -5.30 19.06
N ASN A 476 -7.01 -5.49 18.54
CA ASN A 476 -6.56 -4.90 17.29
C ASN A 476 -5.39 -5.69 16.66
N ILE A 477 -5.06 -5.34 15.42
CA ILE A 477 -3.95 -5.99 14.68
C ILE A 477 -2.60 -5.84 15.38
N TYR A 478 -2.35 -4.74 16.09
CA TYR A 478 -1.08 -4.57 16.78
C TYR A 478 -0.87 -5.62 17.89
N ASP A 479 -1.94 -6.06 18.57
CA ASP A 479 -1.82 -7.07 19.62
C ASP A 479 -1.26 -8.40 19.04
N LEU A 480 -1.77 -8.83 17.89
CA LEU A 480 -1.23 -10.00 17.17
C LEU A 480 0.23 -9.78 16.76
N ILE A 481 0.53 -8.63 16.17
CA ILE A 481 1.88 -8.30 15.70
C ILE A 481 2.87 -8.23 16.86
N SER A 482 2.44 -7.73 18.01
CA SER A 482 3.22 -7.67 19.23
C SER A 482 3.58 -9.06 19.75
N GLU A 483 2.64 -10.01 19.72
CA GLU A 483 2.93 -11.40 20.10
C GLU A 483 3.92 -12.08 19.15
N ILE A 484 3.76 -11.89 17.84
CA ILE A 484 4.73 -12.37 16.84
C ILE A 484 6.12 -11.76 17.10
N ALA A 485 6.18 -10.46 17.40
CA ALA A 485 7.42 -9.76 17.70
C ALA A 485 8.10 -10.25 18.99
N LYS A 486 7.32 -10.53 20.04
CA LYS A 486 7.81 -11.13 21.29
C LYS A 486 8.39 -12.52 21.04
N PHE A 487 7.71 -13.36 20.27
CA PHE A 487 8.24 -14.67 19.89
C PHE A 487 9.58 -14.56 19.17
N PHE A 488 9.69 -13.70 18.15
CA PHE A 488 10.97 -13.48 17.44
C PHE A 488 12.05 -12.85 18.32
N ARG A 489 11.67 -12.04 19.30
CA ARG A 489 12.60 -11.53 20.31
C ARG A 489 13.16 -12.68 21.16
N ASP A 490 12.31 -13.60 21.60
CA ASP A 490 12.74 -14.75 22.39
C ASP A 490 13.58 -15.75 21.57
N GLU A 491 13.43 -15.80 20.25
CA GLU A 491 14.35 -16.55 19.38
C GLU A 491 15.79 -16.03 19.42
N ILE A 492 15.99 -14.72 19.67
CA ILE A 492 17.31 -14.09 19.75
C ILE A 492 17.80 -14.04 21.20
N HIS A 493 16.92 -13.70 22.13
CA HIS A 493 17.21 -13.34 23.53
C HIS A 493 16.73 -14.39 24.54
N GLY A 494 16.28 -15.55 24.07
CA GLY A 494 15.84 -16.66 24.90
C GLY A 494 16.97 -17.30 25.70
N SER A 495 16.65 -18.31 26.50
CA SER A 495 17.62 -19.00 27.34
C SER A 495 18.72 -19.71 26.56
N GLN A 496 18.42 -20.18 25.35
CA GLN A 496 19.35 -20.89 24.48
C GLN A 496 19.78 -20.01 23.31
N PHE A 497 21.07 -19.98 23.02
CA PHE A 497 21.62 -19.32 21.84
C PHE A 497 21.20 -20.06 20.57
N LYS A 498 20.55 -19.34 19.65
CA LYS A 498 20.15 -19.85 18.34
C LYS A 498 20.97 -19.13 17.26
N PRO A 499 21.85 -19.83 16.51
CA PRO A 499 22.65 -19.19 15.45
C PRO A 499 21.80 -18.76 14.25
N GLN A 500 20.62 -19.36 14.09
CA GLN A 500 19.65 -19.03 13.04
C GLN A 500 18.26 -18.85 13.69
N PRO A 501 18.01 -17.70 14.34
CA PRO A 501 16.72 -17.44 14.95
C PRO A 501 15.60 -17.45 13.90
N LYS A 502 14.37 -17.74 14.33
CA LYS A 502 13.18 -17.53 13.50
C LYS A 502 12.84 -16.04 13.48
N GLY A 503 12.44 -15.51 12.33
CA GLY A 503 12.08 -14.10 12.15
C GLY A 503 11.17 -13.83 10.96
N SER A 504 10.58 -14.90 10.42
CA SER A 504 9.57 -14.85 9.37
C SER A 504 8.55 -15.95 9.60
N ILE A 505 7.33 -15.73 9.12
CA ILE A 505 6.22 -16.67 9.17
C ILE A 505 5.93 -17.21 7.76
N THR A 506 5.49 -18.45 7.70
CA THR A 506 4.91 -19.09 6.51
C THR A 506 3.59 -19.72 6.87
N VAL A 507 2.65 -19.80 5.92
CA VAL A 507 1.43 -20.58 6.08
C VAL A 507 1.58 -21.83 5.21
N LYS A 508 1.96 -22.95 5.83
CA LYS A 508 2.05 -24.28 5.18
C LYS A 508 0.81 -25.11 5.50
N THR A 509 0.26 -24.91 6.69
CA THR A 509 -0.96 -25.57 7.17
C THR A 509 -2.18 -24.69 6.86
N SER A 510 -3.31 -25.32 6.53
CA SER A 510 -4.58 -24.58 6.40
C SER A 510 -4.91 -23.88 7.72
N ILE A 511 -5.17 -22.58 7.65
CA ILE A 511 -5.65 -21.76 8.76
C ILE A 511 -7.09 -21.32 8.50
N ASN A 512 -7.81 -20.97 9.56
CA ASN A 512 -9.18 -20.49 9.41
C ASN A 512 -9.23 -19.14 8.64
N ASP A 513 -10.37 -18.86 8.02
CA ASP A 513 -10.58 -17.66 7.20
C ASP A 513 -10.37 -16.36 7.99
N GLU A 514 -10.68 -16.38 9.28
CA GLU A 514 -10.55 -15.20 10.15
C GLU A 514 -9.09 -14.82 10.40
N LEU A 515 -8.22 -15.79 10.72
CA LEU A 515 -6.78 -15.55 10.86
C LEU A 515 -6.15 -15.17 9.52
N ASN A 516 -6.61 -15.79 8.42
CA ASN A 516 -6.21 -15.41 7.08
C ASN A 516 -6.47 -13.92 6.81
N GLU A 517 -7.68 -13.44 7.11
CA GLU A 517 -8.03 -12.03 6.94
C GLU A 517 -7.13 -11.10 7.77
N ILE A 518 -6.89 -11.44 9.04
CA ILE A 518 -6.09 -10.59 9.94
C ILE A 518 -4.64 -10.46 9.44
N ILE A 519 -4.03 -11.57 9.02
CA ILE A 519 -2.68 -11.54 8.42
C ILE A 519 -2.70 -10.72 7.12
N GLY A 520 -3.76 -10.87 6.32
CA GLY A 520 -4.01 -10.07 5.14
C GLY A 520 -4.07 -8.55 5.42
N TYR A 521 -4.80 -8.14 6.45
CA TYR A 521 -4.86 -6.74 6.87
C TYR A 521 -3.52 -6.23 7.41
N ALA A 522 -2.75 -7.07 8.11
CA ALA A 522 -1.40 -6.73 8.54
C ALA A 522 -0.43 -6.53 7.36
N LEU A 523 -0.54 -7.33 6.29
CA LEU A 523 0.18 -7.12 5.03
C LEU A 523 -0.24 -5.79 4.36
N ASN A 524 -1.54 -5.51 4.29
CA ASN A 524 -2.07 -4.28 3.70
C ASN A 524 -1.60 -3.03 4.45
N ALA A 525 -1.53 -3.09 5.79
CA ALA A 525 -1.04 -2.04 6.65
C ALA A 525 0.49 -1.86 6.62
N GLY A 526 1.22 -2.81 6.03
CA GLY A 526 2.69 -2.84 6.00
C GLY A 526 3.34 -3.29 7.31
N ALA A 527 2.56 -3.89 8.22
CA ALA A 527 3.11 -4.44 9.47
C ALA A 527 3.84 -5.75 9.19
N LEU A 528 3.35 -6.50 8.21
CA LEU A 528 4.01 -7.64 7.59
C LEU A 528 4.48 -7.28 6.18
N ILE A 529 5.63 -7.80 5.80
CA ILE A 529 6.27 -7.60 4.49
C ILE A 529 6.48 -8.96 3.84
N SER A 530 5.96 -9.13 2.62
CA SER A 530 6.21 -10.33 1.81
C SER A 530 7.69 -10.42 1.44
N ILE A 531 8.26 -11.60 1.59
CA ILE A 531 9.68 -11.88 1.28
C ILE A 531 9.82 -12.50 -0.11
N ASP A 532 8.78 -13.16 -0.60
CA ASP A 532 8.82 -13.87 -1.87
C ASP A 532 8.64 -12.85 -3.01
N ASN A 533 9.76 -12.53 -3.66
CA ASN A 533 9.83 -11.63 -4.81
C ASN A 533 9.57 -12.35 -6.14
N SER A 534 9.37 -13.67 -6.14
CA SER A 534 9.01 -14.39 -7.35
C SER A 534 7.63 -13.92 -7.79
N THR A 535 7.53 -13.43 -9.01
CA THR A 535 6.28 -12.94 -9.58
C THR A 535 5.22 -14.05 -9.66
N ASP A 536 5.59 -15.34 -9.54
CA ASP A 536 4.68 -16.50 -9.48
C ASP A 536 3.91 -16.57 -8.15
N SER A 537 4.43 -15.95 -7.09
CA SER A 537 3.78 -15.91 -5.79
C SER A 537 2.59 -14.95 -5.75
N LEU A 538 2.42 -14.04 -6.71
CA LEU A 538 1.33 -13.05 -6.70
C LEU A 538 -0.04 -13.64 -7.07
N ASN A 539 -0.04 -14.84 -7.64
CA ASN A 539 -1.21 -15.54 -8.20
C ASN A 539 -2.24 -15.95 -7.15
N ASN A 540 -1.76 -16.26 -5.95
CA ASN A 540 -2.61 -16.54 -4.80
C ASN A 540 -2.52 -15.39 -3.81
N LEU A 541 -3.60 -14.61 -3.70
CA LEU A 541 -3.86 -13.77 -2.51
C LEU A 541 -4.14 -14.64 -1.27
N ASN A 542 -4.19 -15.97 -1.44
CA ASN A 542 -4.18 -16.99 -0.39
C ASN A 542 -2.76 -17.16 0.19
N LEU A 543 -2.67 -17.14 1.52
CA LEU A 543 -1.50 -16.85 2.34
C LEU A 543 -0.32 -17.84 2.34
N ASN A 544 -0.12 -18.66 1.30
CA ASN A 544 1.03 -19.55 1.15
C ASN A 544 2.36 -18.82 0.87
N LYS A 545 2.54 -17.62 1.43
CA LYS A 545 3.69 -16.72 1.25
C LYS A 545 4.48 -16.63 2.54
N ARG A 546 5.79 -16.54 2.38
CA ARG A 546 6.66 -16.16 3.49
C ARG A 546 6.59 -14.66 3.71
N CYS A 547 6.26 -14.23 4.92
CA CYS A 547 6.33 -12.83 5.30
C CYS A 547 7.10 -12.64 6.62
N ARG A 548 7.58 -11.41 6.85
CA ARG A 548 8.25 -11.01 8.10
C ARG A 548 7.61 -9.76 8.65
N LEU A 549 7.91 -9.47 9.91
CA LEU A 549 7.65 -8.15 10.46
C LEU A 549 8.40 -7.07 9.66
N SER A 550 7.77 -5.92 9.51
CA SER A 550 8.43 -4.70 9.06
C SER A 550 9.60 -4.37 9.98
N TYR A 551 10.69 -3.86 9.42
CA TYR A 551 11.87 -3.52 10.20
C TYR A 551 11.66 -2.35 11.17
N ILE A 552 10.52 -1.66 11.10
CA ILE A 552 10.16 -0.62 12.06
C ILE A 552 9.97 -1.20 13.46
N PHE A 553 9.62 -2.49 13.57
CA PHE A 553 9.51 -3.19 14.85
C PHE A 553 10.89 -3.55 15.44
N SER A 554 11.96 -3.57 14.63
CA SER A 554 13.23 -4.13 15.05
C SER A 554 13.90 -3.39 16.19
N HIS A 555 13.90 -2.06 16.18
CA HIS A 555 14.50 -1.27 17.27
C HIS A 555 13.69 -1.35 18.57
N HIS A 556 12.37 -1.57 18.49
CA HIS A 556 11.50 -1.63 19.66
C HIS A 556 11.56 -3.01 20.34
N TYR A 557 11.67 -4.08 19.55
CA TYR A 557 11.69 -5.47 20.02
C TYR A 557 13.08 -6.12 20.01
N ASP A 558 14.14 -5.36 19.74
CA ASP A 558 15.52 -5.84 19.65
C ASP A 558 15.71 -6.97 18.60
N LEU A 559 15.08 -6.82 17.43
CA LEU A 559 15.15 -7.77 16.31
C LEU A 559 16.24 -7.38 15.30
N LEU A 560 16.64 -8.29 14.41
CA LEU A 560 17.63 -8.00 13.37
C LEU A 560 16.99 -7.23 12.19
N LEU A 561 17.82 -6.48 11.45
CA LEU A 561 17.47 -5.84 10.17
C LEU A 561 17.83 -6.71 8.95
N THR A 562 17.81 -8.03 9.11
CA THR A 562 18.20 -9.01 8.08
C THR A 562 17.10 -10.04 7.90
N LYS A 563 17.14 -10.81 6.82
CA LYS A 563 16.22 -11.93 6.61
C LYS A 563 16.63 -13.10 7.51
N GLN A 564 15.73 -13.58 8.37
CA GLN A 564 15.93 -14.74 9.24
C GLN A 564 15.11 -15.95 8.78
N SER A 565 15.26 -17.11 9.43
CA SER A 565 14.56 -18.35 9.09
C SER A 565 13.04 -18.29 9.35
N ASP A 566 12.27 -19.18 8.72
CA ASP A 566 10.80 -19.25 8.81
C ASP A 566 10.30 -20.25 9.86
N ILE A 567 9.13 -19.94 10.43
CA ILE A 567 8.29 -20.83 11.23
C ILE A 567 6.89 -20.89 10.61
N ASP A 568 6.21 -22.05 10.71
CA ASP A 568 4.81 -22.12 10.33
C ASP A 568 3.93 -21.30 11.29
N ILE A 569 2.92 -20.60 10.77
CA ILE A 569 2.05 -19.75 11.59
C ILE A 569 1.32 -20.57 12.65
N VAL A 570 0.93 -21.82 12.37
CA VAL A 570 0.25 -22.69 13.33
C VAL A 570 1.20 -23.10 14.44
N ASP A 571 2.44 -23.43 14.11
CA ASP A 571 3.48 -23.75 15.09
C ASP A 571 3.78 -22.55 16.01
N LEU A 572 3.84 -21.33 15.44
CA LEU A 572 4.01 -20.10 16.21
C LEU A 572 2.83 -19.89 17.17
N ILE A 573 1.60 -20.06 16.68
CA ILE A 573 0.39 -19.90 17.49
C ILE A 573 0.38 -20.89 18.66
N ASN A 574 0.72 -22.14 18.40
CA ASN A 574 0.78 -23.19 19.42
C ASN A 574 1.82 -22.91 20.53
N GLN A 575 2.89 -22.19 20.20
CA GLN A 575 3.98 -21.86 21.11
C GLN A 575 3.82 -20.49 21.81
N THR A 576 2.75 -19.75 21.50
CA THR A 576 2.49 -18.41 22.04
C THR A 576 1.15 -18.37 22.77
N GLU A 577 0.80 -17.21 23.35
CA GLU A 577 -0.51 -17.00 23.96
C GLU A 577 -1.68 -17.02 22.95
N LEU A 578 -1.40 -17.22 21.66
CA LEU A 578 -2.38 -17.30 20.57
C LEU A 578 -3.12 -18.66 20.54
N ASN A 579 -2.59 -19.72 21.15
CA ASN A 579 -3.10 -21.10 21.06
C ASN A 579 -4.56 -21.28 21.53
N SER A 580 -5.06 -20.41 22.42
CA SER A 580 -6.38 -20.56 23.03
C SER A 580 -7.51 -19.72 22.40
N ILE A 581 -7.26 -19.01 21.30
CA ILE A 581 -8.09 -17.84 20.95
C ILE A 581 -8.78 -17.98 19.59
N LYS A 582 -10.12 -17.88 19.60
CA LYS A 582 -10.90 -17.55 18.41
C LYS A 582 -10.80 -16.05 18.16
N ILE A 583 -10.20 -15.66 17.04
CA ILE A 583 -9.97 -14.27 16.66
C ILE A 583 -10.82 -13.96 15.44
N LYS A 584 -11.64 -12.91 15.51
CA LYS A 584 -12.55 -12.41 14.46
C LYS A 584 -12.21 -10.97 14.12
N MET A 585 -12.42 -10.55 12.87
CA MET A 585 -12.37 -9.12 12.55
C MET A 585 -13.64 -8.42 13.04
N VAL A 586 -13.50 -7.23 13.63
CA VAL A 586 -14.66 -6.41 14.01
C VAL A 586 -15.16 -5.69 12.77
N ASP A 587 -16.40 -5.97 12.38
CA ASP A 587 -17.10 -5.12 11.44
C ASP A 587 -17.64 -3.89 12.19
N LEU A 588 -16.86 -2.81 12.18
CA LEU A 588 -17.21 -1.54 12.83
C LEU A 588 -18.53 -0.93 12.30
N LEU A 589 -19.11 -1.46 11.21
CA LEU A 589 -20.38 -1.03 10.65
C LEU A 589 -21.60 -1.77 11.21
N ASN A 590 -21.41 -2.83 12.00
CA ASN A 590 -22.51 -3.63 12.58
C ASN A 590 -22.97 -3.16 13.97
N PHE A 591 -22.34 -2.14 14.56
CA PHE A 591 -22.78 -1.64 15.87
C PHE A 591 -24.03 -0.76 15.72
N PRO A 592 -25.15 -1.07 16.42
CA PRO A 592 -26.13 -0.04 16.73
C PRO A 592 -25.40 1.07 17.48
N SER A 593 -25.73 2.33 17.17
CA SER A 593 -24.96 3.56 17.45
C SER A 593 -24.76 3.94 18.93
N HIS A 594 -24.64 2.99 19.86
CA HIS A 594 -24.63 3.25 21.30
C HIS A 594 -23.49 2.62 22.12
N GLU A 595 -22.58 1.84 21.55
CA GLU A 595 -21.43 1.33 22.30
C GLU A 595 -20.12 1.96 21.83
N GLN A 596 -19.71 3.03 22.53
CA GLN A 596 -18.34 3.51 22.50
C GLN A 596 -17.48 2.55 23.32
N TYR A 597 -16.56 1.83 22.68
CA TYR A 597 -15.48 1.16 23.40
C TYR A 597 -14.61 2.22 24.10
N SER A 598 -14.34 2.04 25.40
CA SER A 598 -13.36 2.87 26.09
C SER A 598 -11.98 2.61 25.49
N LEU A 599 -11.38 3.64 24.91
CA LEU A 599 -9.95 3.66 24.60
C LEU A 599 -9.18 3.78 25.91
N ASP A 600 -9.17 2.72 26.72
CA ASP A 600 -8.29 2.65 27.89
C ASP A 600 -6.87 2.33 27.40
N LEU A 601 -6.16 3.40 27.02
CA LEU A 601 -4.72 3.40 26.82
C LEU A 601 -4.04 3.11 28.17
N LYS A 602 -3.53 1.90 28.37
CA LYS A 602 -2.55 1.58 29.43
C LYS A 602 -1.14 1.48 28.87
#